data_AF-X1EI52-F1
#
_entry.id   AF-X1EI52-F1
#
_cell.length_a   1.000
_cell.length_b   1.000
_cell.length_c   1.000
_cell.angle_alpha   90.00
_cell.angle_beta   90.00
_cell.angle_gamma   90.00
#
_symmetry.space_group_name_H-M   'P 1'
#
loop_
_entity.id
_entity.type
_entity.pdbx_description
1 polymer ?
#
loop_
_entity_poly.entity_id
_entity_poly.type
_entity_poly.pdbx_seq_one_letter_code
_entity_poly.pdbx_strand_id
1 'polypeptide(L)' 'MKISKLILSNVIKEEIELEDILAKDPSIIEEGLSLVAKQYSTPVGTIDLLCV' A
#
# COMPACT_ATOMS: atom_id res chain seq x y z
N MET A 1 -10.82 27.52 -0.19
CA MET A 1 -9.85 26.44 0.10
C MET A 1 -10.50 25.04 0.10
N LYS A 2 -11.17 24.61 -0.98
CA LYS A 2 -11.80 23.26 -1.06
C LYS A 2 -11.08 22.27 -1.98
N ILE A 3 -10.34 22.78 -2.97
CA ILE A 3 -9.69 21.98 -4.02
C ILE A 3 -8.54 21.13 -3.44
N SER A 4 -7.70 21.72 -2.58
CA SER A 4 -6.55 21.05 -1.97
C SER A 4 -6.94 19.83 -1.11
N LYS A 5 -8.09 19.91 -0.42
CA LYS A 5 -8.58 18.83 0.45
C LYS A 5 -9.16 17.66 -0.36
N LEU A 6 -9.79 17.95 -1.50
CA LEU A 6 -10.36 16.94 -2.40
C LEU A 6 -9.28 16.14 -3.14
N ILE A 7 -8.20 16.80 -3.55
CA ILE A 7 -7.06 16.14 -4.21
C ILE A 7 -6.37 15.19 -3.22
N LEU A 8 -6.11 15.63 -1.97
CA LEU A 8 -5.52 14.77 -0.96
C LEU A 8 -6.39 13.53 -0.66
N SER A 9 -7.71 13.70 -0.54
CA SER A 9 -8.60 12.57 -0.25
C SER A 9 -8.66 11.54 -1.37
N ASN A 10 -8.54 11.97 -2.63
CA ASN A 10 -8.53 11.03 -3.76
C ASN A 10 -7.22 10.25 -3.84
N VAL A 11 -6.08 10.92 -3.66
CA VAL A 11 -4.76 10.25 -3.69
C VAL A 11 -4.62 9.20 -2.59
N ILE A 12 -5.05 9.52 -1.36
CA ILE A 12 -5.01 8.57 -0.23
C ILE A 12 -5.91 7.35 -0.49
N LYS A 13 -7.06 7.57 -1.14
CA LYS A 13 -7.98 6.48 -1.48
C LYS A 13 -7.36 5.55 -2.53
N GLU A 14 -6.71 6.10 -3.54
CA GLU A 14 -6.01 5.33 -4.57
C GLU A 14 -4.83 4.53 -3.98
N GLU A 15 -4.12 5.08 -3.01
CA GLU A 15 -3.02 4.39 -2.31
C GLU A 15 -3.51 3.18 -1.51
N ILE A 16 -4.59 3.34 -0.74
CA ILE A 16 -5.20 2.24 0.04
C ILE A 16 -5.76 1.15 -0.89
N GLU A 17 -6.43 1.56 -1.99
CA GLU A 17 -6.95 0.61 -2.97
C GLU A 17 -5.82 -0.18 -3.64
N LEU A 18 -4.69 0.47 -3.94
CA LEU A 18 -3.52 -0.18 -4.50
C LEU A 18 -2.89 -1.15 -3.51
N GLU A 19 -2.73 -0.75 -2.24
CA GLU A 19 -2.24 -1.62 -1.17
C GLU A 19 -3.10 -2.89 -1.05
N ASP A 20 -4.43 -2.75 -1.10
CA ASP A 20 -5.36 -3.87 -1.01
C ASP A 20 -5.31 -4.79 -2.24
N ILE A 21 -5.07 -4.27 -3.45
CA ILE A 21 -4.90 -5.08 -4.65
C ILE A 21 -3.62 -5.90 -4.55
N LEU A 22 -2.50 -5.26 -4.21
CA LEU A 22 -1.20 -5.90 -4.12
C LEU A 22 -1.12 -6.90 -2.95
N ALA A 23 -1.80 -6.62 -1.83
CA ALA A 23 -1.88 -7.55 -0.71
C ALA A 23 -2.68 -8.82 -1.04
N LYS A 24 -3.66 -8.74 -1.94
CA LYS A 24 -4.45 -9.92 -2.37
C LYS A 24 -3.66 -10.82 -3.30
N ASP A 25 -2.86 -10.23 -4.19
CA ASP A 25 -2.07 -10.97 -5.16
C ASP A 25 -0.72 -10.28 -5.44
N PRO A 26 0.30 -10.58 -4.62
CA PRO A 26 1.64 -10.05 -4.83
C PRO A 26 2.30 -10.56 -6.13
N SER A 27 1.79 -11.63 -6.74
CA SER A 27 2.36 -12.19 -7.97
C SER A 27 2.23 -11.25 -9.17
N ILE A 28 1.36 -10.23 -9.08
CA ILE A 28 1.26 -9.13 -10.05
C ILE A 28 2.59 -8.37 -10.19
N ILE A 29 3.40 -8.33 -9.13
CA ILE A 29 4.73 -7.71 -9.14
C ILE A 29 5.78 -8.70 -9.65
N GLU A 30 5.86 -9.87 -9.03
CA GLU A 30 6.86 -10.90 -9.33
C GLU A 30 6.34 -12.31 -8.99
N GLU A 31 6.58 -13.29 -9.86
CA GLU A 31 6.20 -14.69 -9.60
C GLU A 31 6.92 -15.25 -8.37
N GLY A 32 6.17 -15.88 -7.47
CA GLY A 32 6.70 -16.45 -6.22
C GLY A 32 6.68 -15.49 -5.03
N LEU A 33 6.45 -14.19 -5.26
CA LEU A 33 6.34 -13.19 -4.20
C LEU A 33 5.14 -13.48 -3.31
N SER A 34 5.35 -13.48 -2.00
CA SER A 34 4.33 -13.78 -1.00
C SER A 34 4.24 -12.70 0.07
N LEU A 35 3.04 -12.27 0.40
CA LEU A 35 2.82 -11.27 1.45
C LEU A 35 3.14 -11.86 2.82
N VAL A 36 3.99 -11.16 3.58
CA VAL A 36 4.30 -11.47 4.99
C VAL A 36 3.43 -10.66 5.92
N ALA A 37 3.37 -9.34 5.72
CA ALA A 37 2.63 -8.43 6.60
C ALA A 37 2.23 -7.15 5.89
N LYS A 38 1.06 -6.61 6.25
CA LYS A 38 0.65 -5.24 5.94
C LYS A 38 1.11 -4.29 7.05
N GLN A 39 1.45 -3.06 6.69
CA GLN A 39 1.76 -1.96 7.62
C GLN A 39 2.80 -2.38 8.67
N TYR A 40 3.90 -2.99 8.20
CA TYR A 40 4.94 -3.56 9.03
C TYR A 40 5.80 -2.45 9.66
N SER A 41 5.83 -2.42 10.99
CA SER A 41 6.61 -1.43 11.74
C SER A 41 8.09 -1.80 11.80
N THR A 42 8.95 -0.84 11.51
CA THR A 42 10.41 -0.92 11.65
C THR A 42 10.92 0.17 12.59
N PRO A 43 12.18 0.11 13.06
CA PRO A 43 12.74 1.18 13.91
C PRO A 43 12.79 2.57 13.28
N VAL A 44 12.68 2.66 11.95
CA VAL A 44 12.80 3.94 11.20
C VAL A 44 11.49 4.40 10.57
N GLY A 45 10.42 3.60 10.64
CA GLY A 45 9.13 3.91 10.01
C GLY A 45 8.31 2.66 9.69
N THR A 46 7.20 2.86 9.01
CA THR A 46 6.29 1.78 8.59
C THR A 46 6.51 1.47 7.11
N ILE A 47 6.43 0.19 6.76
CA ILE A 47 6.40 -0.31 5.38
C ILE A 47 4.97 -0.78 5.09
N ASP A 48 4.39 -0.35 3.96
CA ASP A 48 3.00 -0.68 3.64
C ASP A 48 2.79 -2.18 3.40
N LEU A 49 3.67 -2.81 2.63
CA LEU A 49 3.64 -4.25 2.33
C LEU A 49 5.03 -4.86 2.48
N LEU A 50 5.17 -5.82 3.37
CA LEU A 50 6.37 -6.66 3.51
C LEU A 50 6.12 -8.00 2.82
N CYS A 51 6.98 -8.38 1.88
CA CYS A 51 6.90 -9.63 1.11
C CYS A 51 8.20 -10.45 1.19
N VAL A 52 8.13 -11.73 0.81
CA VAL A 52 9.25 -12.69 0.65
C VAL A 52 9.17 -13.44 -0.67
#